data_AF-A0A5C2CZJ2-F1
#
_entry.id   AF-A0A5C2CZJ2-F1
#
_cell.length_a   1.000
_cell.length_b   1.000
_cell.length_c   1.000
_cell.angle_alpha   90.00
_cell.angle_beta   90.00
_cell.angle_gamma   90.00
#
_symmetry.space_group_name_H-M   'P 1'
#
loop_
_entity.id
_entity.type
_entity.pdbx_description
1 polymer ?
#
loop_
_entity_poly.entity_id
_entity_poly.type
_entity_poly.pdbx_seq_one_letter_code
_entity_poly.pdbx_strand_id
1 'polypeptide(L)'
;MQDIRADILIFGTGSFAGRIAMDLATTATQPVAVTIAGRNRDRLQWLRTAGNARAAMFDCPARFFTCEVDLSVADAAAGAIAAVEPQVIVQAASFQTGSVISHQAMPGPGWSPKGA
;
A
#
# COMPACT_ATOMS: atom_id res chain seq x y z
N MET A 1 6.17 6.08 20.81
CA MET A 1 4.73 6.32 20.60
C MET A 1 4.53 6.42 19.10
N GLN A 2 3.84 5.48 18.46
CA GLN A 2 3.55 5.58 17.02
C GLN A 2 2.45 6.65 16.86
N ASP A 3 2.64 7.64 15.99
CA ASP A 3 1.55 8.54 15.59
C ASP A 3 0.61 7.73 14.69
N ILE A 4 -0.47 7.20 15.28
CA ILE A 4 -1.37 6.24 14.61
C ILE A 4 -2.66 6.88 14.09
N ARG A 5 -2.99 8.12 14.45
CA ARG A 5 -4.24 8.77 13.99
C ARG A 5 -4.11 9.21 12.54
N ALA A 6 -5.01 8.73 11.68
CA ALA A 6 -5.04 9.07 10.26
C ALA A 6 -6.47 9.23 9.76
N ASP A 7 -6.67 10.07 8.75
CA ASP A 7 -7.95 10.22 8.06
C ASP A 7 -8.21 9.03 7.14
N ILE A 8 -7.15 8.46 6.54
CA ILE A 8 -7.20 7.32 5.63
C ILE A 8 -6.31 6.19 6.15
N LEU A 9 -6.89 4.99 6.27
CA LEU A 9 -6.16 3.75 6.54
C LEU A 9 -6.10 2.87 5.28
N ILE A 10 -4.91 2.63 4.75
CA ILE A 10 -4.69 1.75 3.60
C ILE A 10 -4.12 0.42 4.09
N PHE A 11 -4.87 -0.67 3.94
CA PHE A 11 -4.34 -2.01 4.13
C PHE A 11 -3.61 -2.47 2.86
N GLY A 12 -2.37 -2.95 3.01
CA GLY A 12 -1.53 -3.46 1.95
C GLY A 12 -0.30 -2.59 1.65
N THR A 13 0.76 -3.22 1.14
CA THR A 13 2.02 -2.56 0.75
C THR A 13 2.42 -2.85 -0.71
N GLY A 14 1.47 -3.37 -1.50
CA GLY A 14 1.68 -3.73 -2.90
C GLY A 14 1.64 -2.53 -3.84
N SER A 15 1.70 -2.78 -5.15
CA SER A 15 1.71 -1.74 -6.19
C SER A 15 0.47 -0.85 -6.15
N PHE A 16 -0.72 -1.40 -5.88
CA PHE A 16 -1.95 -0.62 -5.81
C PHE A 16 -1.99 0.33 -4.61
N ALA A 17 -1.66 -0.17 -3.41
CA ALA A 17 -1.51 0.66 -2.21
C ALA A 17 -0.45 1.76 -2.41
N GLY A 18 0.68 1.40 -3.03
CA GLY A 18 1.72 2.35 -3.40
C GLY A 18 1.21 3.41 -4.38
N ARG A 19 0.45 3.03 -5.42
CA ARG A 19 -0.10 3.99 -6.38
C ARG A 19 -1.03 4.98 -5.72
N ILE A 20 -1.94 4.53 -4.85
CA ILE A 20 -2.85 5.41 -4.09
C ILE A 20 -2.06 6.38 -3.21
N ALA A 21 -1.12 5.87 -2.42
CA ALA A 21 -0.31 6.70 -1.53
C ALA A 21 0.49 7.75 -2.31
N MET A 22 1.13 7.35 -3.41
CA MET A 22 1.91 8.26 -4.24
C MET A 22 1.05 9.27 -5.00
N ASP A 23 -0.18 8.91 -5.36
CA ASP A 23 -1.12 9.85 -5.97
C ASP A 23 -1.53 10.92 -4.95
N LEU A 24 -1.98 10.50 -3.77
CA LEU A 24 -2.33 11.39 -2.65
C LEU A 24 -1.18 12.34 -2.28
N ALA A 25 0.07 11.85 -2.32
CA ALA A 25 1.26 12.67 -2.07
C ALA A 25 1.51 13.77 -3.12
N THR A 26 0.77 13.78 -4.23
CA THR A 26 0.92 14.76 -5.31
C THR A 26 -0.37 15.50 -5.65
N THR A 27 -1.53 15.00 -5.21
CA THR A 27 -2.85 15.52 -5.61
C THR A 27 -3.70 16.02 -4.46
N ALA A 28 -3.37 15.71 -3.19
CA ALA A 28 -4.16 16.19 -2.07
C ALA A 28 -4.12 17.74 -2.02
N THR A 29 -5.30 18.34 -1.95
CA THR A 29 -5.46 19.81 -1.88
C THR A 29 -5.76 20.30 -0.47
N GLN A 30 -6.00 19.37 0.46
CA GLN A 30 -6.26 19.63 1.88
C GLN A 30 -5.37 18.70 2.73
N PRO A 31 -5.00 19.09 3.96
CA PRO A 31 -4.25 18.23 4.85
C PRO A 31 -4.92 16.87 5.04
N VAL A 32 -4.16 15.80 4.83
CA VAL A 32 -4.64 14.43 4.99
C VAL A 32 -3.55 13.58 5.62
N ALA A 33 -3.88 12.92 6.72
CA ALA A 33 -3.03 11.92 7.35
C ALA A 33 -3.39 10.53 6.80
N VAL A 34 -2.40 9.82 6.28
CA VAL A 34 -2.56 8.50 5.65
C VAL A 34 -1.72 7.48 6.40
N THR A 35 -2.35 6.49 7.02
CA THR A 35 -1.65 5.35 7.61
C THR A 35 -1.66 4.18 6.62
N ILE A 36 -0.48 3.66 6.30
CA ILE A 36 -0.34 2.45 5.49
C ILE A 36 -0.09 1.28 6.45
N ALA A 37 -0.87 0.21 6.31
CA ALA A 37 -0.83 -0.92 7.20
C ALA A 37 -0.48 -2.24 6.48
N GLY A 38 0.46 -3.01 7.03
CA GLY A 38 0.79 -4.33 6.50
C GLY A 38 1.90 -5.04 7.27
N ARG A 39 2.26 -6.25 6.82
CA ARG A 39 3.26 -7.10 7.49
C ARG A 39 4.71 -6.83 7.09
N ASN A 40 4.94 -6.22 5.92
CA ASN A 40 6.29 -5.99 5.41
C ASN A 40 6.82 -4.63 5.88
N ARG A 41 7.60 -4.64 6.96
CA ARG A 41 8.18 -3.45 7.59
C ARG A 41 9.04 -2.62 6.65
N ASP A 42 9.86 -3.24 5.81
CA ASP A 42 10.72 -2.52 4.86
C ASP A 42 9.91 -1.77 3.82
N ARG A 43 8.86 -2.41 3.30
CA ARG A 43 7.92 -1.76 2.36
C ARG A 43 7.15 -0.64 3.03
N LEU A 44 6.74 -0.81 4.29
CA LEU A 44 6.09 0.26 5.07
C LEU A 44 7.01 1.48 5.22
N GLN A 45 8.26 1.29 5.66
CA GLN A 45 9.21 2.39 5.82
C GLN A 45 9.55 3.05 4.49
N TRP A 46 9.68 2.26 3.42
CA TRP A 46 9.88 2.80 2.08
C TRP A 46 8.69 3.66 1.63
N LEU A 47 7.44 3.18 1.77
CA LEU A 47 6.25 3.93 1.39
C LEU A 47 6.09 5.21 2.20
N ARG A 48 6.36 5.15 3.52
CA ARG A 48 6.38 6.34 4.39
C ARG A 48 7.38 7.38 3.92
N THR A 49 8.60 6.94 3.63
CA THR A 49 9.70 7.82 3.24
C THR A 49 9.42 8.44 1.88
N ALA A 50 9.08 7.62 0.89
CA ALA A 50 8.77 8.08 -0.46
C ALA A 50 7.52 8.97 -0.50
N GLY A 51 6.47 8.63 0.24
CA GLY A 51 5.24 9.42 0.32
C GLY A 51 5.47 10.80 0.92
N ASN A 52 6.13 10.88 2.08
CA ASN A 52 6.43 12.17 2.73
C ASN A 52 7.43 13.02 1.93
N ALA A 53 8.44 12.39 1.32
CA ALA A 53 9.38 13.11 0.44
C ALA A 53 8.64 13.69 -0.78
N ARG A 54 7.76 12.91 -1.40
CA ARG A 54 6.97 13.35 -2.55
C ARG A 54 5.99 14.45 -2.17
N ALA A 55 5.30 14.33 -1.04
CA ALA A 55 4.44 15.40 -0.52
C ALA A 55 5.21 16.71 -0.35
N ALA A 56 6.41 16.66 0.22
CA ALA A 56 7.29 17.83 0.33
C ALA A 56 7.74 18.38 -1.03
N MET A 57 8.10 17.52 -1.99
CA MET A 57 8.53 17.95 -3.33
C MET A 57 7.43 18.64 -4.15
N PHE A 58 6.17 18.27 -3.92
CA PHE A 58 5.01 18.77 -4.66
C PHE A 58 4.21 19.83 -3.87
N ASP A 59 4.74 20.31 -2.74
CA ASP A 59 4.04 21.23 -1.82
C ASP A 59 2.63 20.76 -1.46
N CYS A 60 2.48 19.44 -1.28
CA CYS A 60 1.22 18.77 -1.02
C CYS A 60 1.09 18.50 0.49
N PRO A 61 -0.05 18.80 1.11
CA PRO A 61 -0.23 18.72 2.57
C PRO A 61 -0.50 17.29 3.10
N ALA A 62 -0.27 16.26 2.29
CA ALA A 62 -0.41 14.87 2.72
C ALA A 62 0.73 14.43 3.67
N ARG A 63 0.40 13.64 4.69
CA ARG A 63 1.37 13.05 5.63
C ARG A 63 1.17 11.55 5.73
N PHE A 64 2.27 10.80 5.69
CA PHE A 64 2.25 9.34 5.67
C PHE A 64 2.83 8.75 6.96
N PHE A 65 2.09 7.79 7.52
CA PHE A 65 2.40 7.01 8.70
C PHE A 65 2.31 5.51 8.38
N THR A 66 2.74 4.67 9.32
CA THR A 66 2.78 3.21 9.12
C THR A 66 2.28 2.48 10.35
N CYS A 67 1.54 1.39 10.13
CA CYS A 67 1.10 0.46 11.15
C CYS A 67 1.48 -0.96 10.73
N GLU A 68 2.22 -1.70 11.56
CA GLU A 68 2.46 -3.11 11.29
C GLU A 68 1.19 -3.90 11.65
N VAL A 69 0.64 -4.65 10.69
CA VAL A 69 -0.55 -5.48 10.89
C VAL A 69 -0.46 -6.75 10.05
N ASP A 70 -0.79 -7.88 10.66
CA ASP A 70 -0.98 -9.15 9.98
C ASP A 70 -2.47 -9.46 9.87
N LEU A 71 -3.03 -9.26 8.68
CA LEU A 71 -4.46 -9.48 8.41
C LEU A 71 -4.86 -10.96 8.34
N SER A 72 -3.89 -11.89 8.45
CA SER A 72 -4.20 -13.32 8.62
C SER A 72 -4.62 -13.66 10.06
N VAL A 73 -4.31 -12.79 11.02
CA VAL A 73 -4.68 -12.95 12.42
C VAL A 73 -6.11 -12.42 12.63
N ALA A 74 -6.93 -13.19 13.34
CA ALA A 74 -8.28 -12.79 13.71
C ALA A 74 -8.24 -11.44 14.47
N ASP A 75 -9.24 -10.60 14.21
CA ASP A 75 -9.39 -9.26 14.81
C ASP A 75 -8.25 -8.26 14.55
N ALA A 76 -7.18 -8.61 13.84
CA ALA A 76 -6.07 -7.70 13.57
C ALA A 76 -6.52 -6.46 12.77
N ALA A 77 -7.43 -6.64 11.82
CA ALA A 77 -8.05 -5.54 11.09
C ALA A 77 -8.87 -4.64 12.03
N ALA A 78 -9.70 -5.23 12.88
CA ALA A 78 -10.53 -4.50 13.84
C ALA A 78 -9.67 -3.72 14.84
N GLY A 79 -8.61 -4.34 15.37
CA GLY A 79 -7.65 -3.70 16.26
C GLY A 79 -6.91 -2.53 15.59
N ALA A 80 -6.48 -2.69 14.34
CA ALA A 80 -5.86 -1.59 13.59
C ALA A 80 -6.83 -0.43 13.34
N ILE A 81 -8.09 -0.73 12.98
CA ILE A 81 -9.13 0.29 12.76
C ILE A 81 -9.42 1.03 14.07
N ALA A 82 -9.57 0.31 15.19
CA ALA A 82 -9.81 0.92 16.49
C ALA A 82 -8.62 1.76 16.98
N ALA A 83 -7.38 1.37 16.67
CA ALA A 83 -6.19 2.13 17.06
C ALA A 83 -5.95 3.37 16.20
N VAL A 84 -6.31 3.32 14.91
CA VAL A 84 -6.09 4.41 13.94
C VAL A 84 -7.26 5.40 13.92
N GLU A 85 -8.48 4.93 14.21
CA GLU A 85 -9.74 5.66 14.09
C GLU A 85 -9.92 6.38 12.72
N PRO A 86 -9.77 5.67 11.59
CA PRO A 86 -9.81 6.31 10.27
C PRO A 86 -11.22 6.73 9.86
N GLN A 87 -11.31 7.78 9.05
CA GLN A 87 -12.56 8.18 8.38
C GLN A 87 -12.83 7.33 7.15
N VAL A 88 -11.77 6.91 6.44
CA VAL A 88 -11.84 6.09 5.24
C VAL A 88 -10.88 4.90 5.36
N ILE A 89 -11.37 3.72 5.01
CA ILE A 89 -10.57 2.50 4.94
C ILE A 89 -10.45 2.09 3.47
N VAL A 90 -9.22 1.82 3.03
CA VAL A 90 -8.92 1.28 1.71
C VAL A 90 -8.32 -0.11 1.85
N GLN A 91 -9.04 -1.14 1.41
CA GLN A 91 -8.53 -2.50 1.36
C GLN A 91 -7.80 -2.75 0.04
N ALA A 92 -6.47 -2.69 0.07
CA ALA A 92 -5.58 -2.98 -1.06
C ALA A 92 -4.63 -4.16 -0.80
N ALA A 93 -4.79 -4.87 0.33
CA ALA A 93 -4.13 -6.12 0.60
C ALA A 93 -4.86 -7.26 -0.11
N SER A 94 -4.10 -8.21 -0.63
CA SER A 94 -4.64 -9.44 -1.21
C SER A 94 -4.33 -10.61 -0.30
N PHE A 95 -5.30 -11.52 -0.15
CA PHE A 95 -5.13 -12.82 0.49
C PHE A 95 -4.25 -13.76 -0.35
N GLN A 96 -4.16 -13.51 -1.66
CA GLN A 96 -3.34 -14.30 -2.58
C GLN A 96 -1.92 -13.74 -2.61
N THR A 97 -0.93 -14.58 -2.29
CA THR A 97 0.46 -14.46 -2.76
C THR A 97 0.51 -14.69 -4.27
N GLY A 98 -0.14 -13.81 -5.03
CA GLY A 98 -0.12 -13.83 -6.48
C GLY A 98 1.15 -13.21 -7.04
N SER A 99 2.31 -13.83 -6.81
CA SER A 99 3.37 -13.77 -7.82
C SER A 99 3.13 -14.90 -8.82
N VAL A 100 1.99 -14.84 -9.50
CA VAL A 100 1.74 -15.57 -10.74
C VAL A 100 1.52 -14.46 -11.76
N ILE A 101 2.55 -13.67 -12.08
CA ILE A 101 3.29 -13.75 -13.35
C ILE A 101 4.53 -12.86 -13.17
N SER A 102 5.69 -13.46 -12.90
CA SER A 102 7.00 -12.83 -13.15
C SER A 102 8.17 -13.83 -13.20
N HIS A 103 7.93 -15.12 -12.97
CA HIS A 103 8.93 -16.19 -13.17
C HIS A 103 8.38 -17.34 -14.02
N GLN A 104 7.96 -17.05 -15.24
CA GLN A 104 8.04 -18.02 -16.35
C GLN A 104 8.42 -17.27 -17.63
N ALA A 105 9.66 -16.80 -17.70
CA ALA A 105 10.36 -16.93 -18.97
C ALA A 105 10.63 -18.42 -19.15
N MET A 106 9.73 -19.14 -19.81
CA MET A 106 10.02 -20.49 -20.28
C MET A 106 10.96 -20.38 -21.48
N PRO A 107 12.14 -21.01 -21.48
CA PRO A 107 12.78 -21.42 -22.72
C PRO A 107 12.05 -22.69 -23.18
N GLY A 108 11.13 -22.57 -24.13
CA GLY A 108 10.38 -23.68 -24.71
C GLY A 108 10.19 -23.48 -26.21
N PRO A 109 10.18 -24.55 -27.03
CA PRO A 109 10.58 -24.49 -28.43
C PRO A 109 9.56 -23.75 -29.30
N GLY A 110 10.07 -23.13 -30.36
CA GLY A 110 9.40 -22.22 -31.27
C GLY A 110 7.91 -22.50 -31.51
N TRP A 111 7.10 -21.50 -31.21
CA TRP A 111 5.76 -21.38 -31.77
C TRP A 111 5.87 -21.32 -33.31
N SER A 112 5.15 -22.21 -34.00
CA SER A 112 5.01 -22.23 -35.45
C SER A 112 3.52 -22.13 -35.78
N PRO A 113 3.06 -21.14 -36.57
CA PRO A 113 1.68 -21.12 -37.02
C PRO A 113 1.54 -22.20 -38.11
N LYS A 114 0.58 -23.12 -37.96
CA LYS A 114 0.15 -24.04 -39.02
C LYS A 114 -1.36 -23.97 -39.17
N GLY A 115 -1.82 -23.84 -40.41
CA GLY A 115 -3.21 -23.92 -40.88
C GLY A 115 -3.82 -22.52 -41.04
N ALA A 116 -3.98 -22.03 -42.28
CA ALA A 116 -4.99 -22.39 -43.29
C ALA A 116 -6.30 -21.62 -43.07
#